data_AF-A0A7V9D8S7-F1
#
_entry.id   AF-A0A7V9D8S7-F1
#
_cell.length_a   1.000
_cell.length_b   1.000
_cell.length_c   1.000
_cell.angle_alpha   90.00
_cell.angle_beta   90.00
_cell.angle_gamma   90.00
#
_symmetry.space_group_name_H-M   'P 1'
#
loop_
_entity.id
_entity.type
_entity.pdbx_description
1 polymer ?
#
loop_
_entity_poly.entity_id
_entity_poly.type
_entity_poly.pdbx_seq_one_letter_code
_entity_poly.pdbx_strand_id
1 'polypeptide(L)'
;MSNDAAHNRDLLIGGPEALSWRDVISTFERLNDESLEIQSLRPGEPMPGFPDAVSGLMAGLETYDSPEPLSKEVAESTFGVRLTTLEKFLQRNPS
;
A
#
# COMPACT_ATOMS: atom_id res chain seq x y z
N MET A 1 11.93 -9.75 -20.96
CA MET A 1 13.38 -9.97 -20.82
C MET A 1 13.64 -10.38 -19.38
N SER A 2 14.39 -11.45 -19.15
CA SER A 2 14.87 -11.81 -17.81
C SER A 2 15.90 -10.78 -17.35
N ASN A 3 15.88 -10.41 -16.07
CA ASN A 3 16.92 -9.56 -15.50
C ASN A 3 17.85 -10.45 -14.66
N ASP A 4 19.07 -10.68 -15.15
CA ASP A 4 20.06 -11.54 -14.50
C ASP A 4 20.39 -11.08 -13.07
N ALA A 5 20.27 -9.78 -12.78
CA ALA A 5 20.50 -9.23 -11.44
C ALA A 5 19.45 -9.67 -10.40
N ALA A 6 18.29 -10.19 -10.84
CA ALA A 6 17.22 -10.72 -9.99
C ALA A 6 17.30 -12.23 -9.77
N HIS A 7 18.15 -12.95 -10.51
CA HIS A 7 18.21 -14.41 -10.45
C HIS A 7 18.70 -14.91 -9.09
N ASN A 8 17.98 -15.84 -8.48
CA ASN A 8 18.26 -16.41 -7.15
C ASN A 8 18.38 -15.36 -6.01
N ARG A 9 17.55 -14.32 -6.03
CA ARG A 9 17.49 -13.32 -4.96
C ARG A 9 16.10 -13.21 -4.36
N ASP A 10 16.05 -13.09 -3.04
CA ASP A 10 14.85 -12.67 -2.33
C ASP A 10 14.77 -11.14 -2.38
N LEU A 11 13.68 -10.64 -2.97
CA LEU A 11 13.41 -9.21 -3.11
C LEU A 11 12.12 -8.88 -2.37
N LEU A 12 12.22 -8.03 -1.35
CA LEU A 12 11.05 -7.50 -0.67
C LEU A 12 10.41 -6.41 -1.54
N ILE A 13 9.17 -6.64 -1.99
CA ILE A 13 8.48 -5.77 -2.94
C ILE A 13 7.56 -4.81 -2.20
N GLY A 14 7.62 -3.54 -2.62
CA GLY A 14 6.75 -2.47 -2.12
C GLY A 14 6.48 -1.40 -3.17
N GLY A 15 5.77 -0.35 -2.76
CA GLY A 15 5.53 0.84 -3.57
C GLY A 15 6.75 1.77 -3.63
N PRO A 16 6.68 2.86 -4.42
CA PRO A 16 7.75 3.84 -4.51
C PRO A 16 7.96 4.67 -3.24
N GLU A 17 6.99 4.66 -2.31
CA GLU A 17 6.97 5.46 -1.09
C GLU A 17 6.11 4.77 -0.02
N ALA A 18 6.41 5.04 1.25
CA ALA A 18 5.56 4.62 2.36
C ALA A 18 4.34 5.54 2.47
N LEU A 19 3.17 4.96 2.67
CA LEU A 19 1.89 5.67 2.72
C LEU A 19 1.09 5.24 3.94
N SER A 20 0.42 6.19 4.58
CA SER A 20 -0.61 5.91 5.57
C SER A 20 -1.99 5.78 4.90
N TRP A 21 -2.95 5.19 5.62
CA TRP A 21 -4.36 5.19 5.18
C TRP A 21 -4.90 6.59 4.89
N ARG A 22 -4.45 7.61 5.61
CA ARG A 22 -4.87 9.01 5.37
C ARG A 22 -4.29 9.58 4.08
N ASP A 23 -3.08 9.19 3.70
CA ASP A 23 -2.49 9.59 2.41
C ASP A 23 -3.30 8.98 1.25
N VAL A 24 -3.76 7.74 1.42
CA VAL A 24 -4.65 7.07 0.45
C VAL A 24 -5.96 7.83 0.29
N ILE A 25 -6.66 8.08 1.41
CA ILE A 25 -7.95 8.76 1.39
C ILE A 25 -7.82 10.18 0.82
N SER A 26 -6.89 10.98 1.33
CA SER A 26 -6.71 12.36 0.86
C SER A 26 -6.34 12.44 -0.62
N THR A 27 -5.56 11.50 -1.14
CA THR A 27 -5.23 11.44 -2.57
C THR A 27 -6.47 11.09 -3.39
N PHE A 28 -7.29 10.16 -2.93
CA PHE A 28 -8.53 9.79 -3.58
C PHE A 28 -9.51 10.97 -3.62
N GLU A 29 -9.75 11.63 -2.48
CA GLU A 29 -10.67 12.77 -2.38
C GLU A 29 -10.24 13.91 -3.30
N ARG A 30 -8.94 14.23 -3.30
CA ARG A 30 -8.38 15.27 -4.17
C ARG A 30 -8.53 14.96 -5.66
N LEU A 31 -8.37 13.70 -6.06
CA LEU A 31 -8.46 13.32 -7.48
C LEU A 31 -9.90 13.24 -7.99
N ASN A 32 -10.87 12.97 -7.11
CA ASN A 32 -12.28 12.83 -7.47
C ASN A 32 -13.13 14.06 -7.12
N ASP A 33 -12.57 15.05 -6.41
CA ASP A 33 -13.29 16.21 -5.86
C ASP A 33 -14.50 15.78 -5.00
N GLU A 34 -14.33 14.69 -4.26
CA GLU A 34 -15.36 14.06 -3.43
C GLU A 34 -14.79 13.80 -2.03
N SER A 35 -15.54 14.11 -0.98
CA SER A 35 -15.15 13.78 0.40
C SER A 35 -15.75 12.45 0.84
N LEU A 36 -14.94 11.61 1.48
CA LEU A 36 -15.35 10.31 2.01
C LEU A 36 -15.63 10.40 3.51
N GLU A 37 -16.72 9.75 3.96
CA GLU A 37 -16.95 9.56 5.37
C GLU A 37 -15.97 8.51 5.93
N ILE A 38 -15.13 8.92 6.88
CA ILE A 38 -14.14 8.03 7.50
C ILE A 38 -14.64 7.57 8.87
N GLN A 39 -14.78 6.26 9.04
CA GLN A 39 -15.05 5.64 10.33
C GLN A 39 -13.77 4.96 10.83
N SER A 40 -13.25 5.39 11.97
CA SER A 40 -12.08 4.79 12.60
C SER A 40 -12.50 3.85 13.72
N LEU A 41 -11.87 2.68 13.78
CA LEU A 41 -12.08 1.66 14.80
C LEU A 41 -10.85 1.56 15.70
N ARG A 42 -11.05 1.24 16.97
CA ARG A 42 -9.94 0.91 17.88
C ARG A 42 -9.40 -0.49 17.55
N PRO A 43 -8.11 -0.77 17.81
CA PRO A 43 -7.59 -2.13 17.63
C PRO A 43 -8.43 -3.17 18.40
N GLY A 44 -8.90 -4.19 17.68
CA GLY A 44 -9.75 -5.25 18.22
C GLY A 44 -11.24 -4.92 18.33
N GLU A 45 -11.66 -3.70 18.00
CA GLU A 45 -13.08 -3.35 17.89
C GLU A 45 -13.71 -4.09 16.69
N PRO A 46 -14.94 -4.62 16.81
CA PRO A 46 -15.59 -5.33 15.71
C PRO A 46 -15.77 -4.46 14.46
N MET A 47 -15.31 -4.95 13.31
CA MET A 47 -15.50 -4.28 12.04
C MET A 47 -16.93 -4.53 11.49
N PRO A 48 -17.71 -3.46 11.22
CA PRO A 48 -19.08 -3.62 10.74
C PRO A 48 -19.16 -4.44 9.45
N GLY A 49 -20.03 -5.45 9.41
CA GLY A 49 -20.24 -6.30 8.24
C GLY A 49 -19.23 -7.43 8.06
N PHE A 50 -18.29 -7.62 8.99
CA PHE A 50 -17.28 -8.68 8.93
C PHE A 50 -17.31 -9.58 10.19
N PRO A 51 -16.88 -10.85 10.08
CA PRO A 51 -16.70 -11.73 11.24
C PRO A 51 -15.64 -11.21 12.21
N ASP A 52 -15.80 -11.48 13.50
CA ASP A 52 -14.88 -11.03 14.57
C ASP A 52 -13.40 -11.42 14.33
N ALA A 53 -13.16 -12.57 13.70
CA ALA A 53 -11.81 -13.03 13.35
C ALA A 53 -11.07 -12.04 12.43
N VAL A 54 -11.80 -11.31 11.58
CA VAL A 54 -11.21 -10.30 10.68
C VAL A 54 -10.75 -9.09 11.47
N SER A 55 -11.50 -8.65 12.47
CA SER A 55 -11.14 -7.52 13.33
C SER A 55 -9.81 -7.76 14.07
N GLY A 56 -9.64 -8.97 14.60
CA GLY A 56 -8.38 -9.38 15.24
C GLY A 56 -7.20 -9.42 14.26
N LEU A 57 -7.42 -9.91 13.04
CA LEU A 57 -6.40 -9.93 11.99
C LEU A 57 -5.97 -8.52 11.58
N MET A 58 -6.93 -7.61 11.32
CA MET A 58 -6.65 -6.23 10.95
C MET A 58 -5.86 -5.50 12.03
N ALA A 59 -6.25 -5.66 13.29
CA ALA A 59 -5.50 -5.09 14.42
C ALA A 59 -4.05 -5.60 14.47
N GLY A 60 -3.83 -6.90 14.17
CA GLY A 60 -2.49 -7.46 14.06
C GLY A 60 -1.65 -6.80 12.95
N LEU A 61 -2.24 -6.62 11.76
CA LEU A 61 -1.58 -6.01 10.61
C LEU A 61 -1.22 -4.54 10.84
N GLU A 62 -2.06 -3.77 11.52
CA GLU A 62 -1.77 -2.36 11.87
C GLU A 62 -0.58 -2.22 12.83
N THR A 63 -0.34 -3.23 13.67
CA THR A 63 0.81 -3.24 14.60
C THR A 63 2.05 -3.92 14.03
N TYR A 64 1.95 -4.50 12.83
CA TYR A 64 3.05 -5.22 12.22
C TYR A 64 4.09 -4.25 11.67
N ASP A 65 5.27 -4.28 12.28
CA ASP A 65 6.42 -3.54 11.77
C ASP A 65 6.98 -4.27 10.54
N SER A 66 6.58 -3.80 9.35
CA SER A 66 7.01 -4.39 8.09
C SER A 66 8.46 -4.00 7.79
N PRO A 67 9.32 -4.94 7.37
CA PRO A 67 10.67 -4.60 6.92
C PRO A 67 10.64 -3.64 5.72
N GLU A 68 11.69 -2.83 5.59
CA GLU A 68 11.78 -1.87 4.49
C GLU A 68 11.91 -2.59 3.13
N PRO A 69 10.99 -2.34 2.18
CA PRO A 69 11.07 -2.94 0.85
C PRO A 69 12.22 -2.34 0.02
N LEU A 70 12.47 -2.94 -1.13
CA LEU A 70 13.40 -2.41 -2.12
C LEU A 70 13.10 -0.94 -2.43
N SER A 71 14.11 -0.08 -2.33
CA SER A 71 13.93 1.34 -2.66
C SER A 71 13.60 1.54 -4.14
N LYS A 72 12.90 2.64 -4.45
CA LYS A 72 12.59 3.06 -5.82
C LYS A 72 13.85 3.21 -6.68
N GLU A 73 14.93 3.74 -6.10
CA GLU A 73 16.20 3.96 -6.78
C GLU A 73 16.83 2.63 -7.19
N VAL A 74 16.77 1.61 -6.33
CA VAL A 74 17.31 0.29 -6.65
C VAL A 74 16.41 -0.42 -7.67
N ALA A 75 15.09 -0.32 -7.53
CA ALA A 75 14.14 -0.84 -8.51
C ALA A 75 14.43 -0.29 -9.92
N GLU A 76 14.67 1.02 -10.05
CA GLU A 76 14.94 1.64 -11.34
C GLU A 76 16.37 1.36 -11.84
N SER A 77 17.39 1.58 -11.02
CA SER A 77 18.80 1.50 -11.45
C SER A 77 19.29 0.06 -11.68
N THR A 78 18.86 -0.89 -10.85
CA THR A 78 19.32 -2.28 -10.91
C THR A 78 18.38 -3.13 -11.73
N PHE A 79 17.07 -2.92 -11.58
CA PHE A 79 16.08 -3.78 -12.21
C PHE A 79 15.43 -3.18 -13.46
N GLY A 80 15.63 -1.88 -13.73
CA GLY A 80 14.95 -1.18 -14.83
C GLY A 80 13.45 -1.03 -14.60
N VAL A 81 12.99 -1.19 -13.35
CA VAL A 81 11.57 -1.19 -12.99
C VAL A 81 11.19 0.16 -12.40
N ARG A 82 10.24 0.84 -13.05
CA ARG A 82 9.63 2.05 -12.51
C ARG A 82 8.41 1.70 -11.67
N LEU A 83 8.52 1.92 -10.37
CA LEU A 83 7.42 1.75 -9.43
C LEU A 83 6.31 2.78 -9.70
N THR A 84 5.06 2.40 -9.46
CA THR A 84 3.87 3.23 -9.73
C THR A 84 3.45 3.93 -8.44
N THR A 85 3.33 5.27 -8.47
CA THR A 85 2.83 6.05 -7.31
C THR A 85 1.34 5.84 -7.12
N LEU A 86 0.85 6.12 -5.91
CA LEU A 86 -0.57 6.03 -5.59
C LEU A 86 -1.42 6.88 -6.55
N GLU A 87 -1.05 8.14 -6.77
CA GLU A 87 -1.78 9.03 -7.67
C GLU A 87 -1.90 8.44 -9.09
N LYS A 88 -0.80 7.92 -9.63
CA LYS A 88 -0.78 7.30 -10.96
C LYS A 88 -1.61 6.02 -11.00
N PHE A 89 -1.64 5.27 -9.90
CA PHE A 89 -2.48 4.08 -9.79
C PHE A 89 -3.97 4.44 -9.82
N LEU A 90 -4.40 5.43 -9.04
CA LEU A 90 -5.80 5.88 -8.99
C LEU A 90 -6.25 6.50 -10.33
N GLN A 91 -5.39 7.29 -10.98
CA GLN A 91 -5.69 7.84 -12.32
C GLN A 91 -5.92 6.75 -13.39
N ARG A 92 -5.30 5.57 -13.24
CA ARG A 92 -5.47 4.43 -14.15
C ARG A 92 -6.70 3.58 -13.83
N ASN A 93 -7.17 3.64 -12.60
CA ASN A 93 -8.28 2.86 -12.09
C ASN A 93 -9.31 3.82 -11.47
N PRO A 94 -9.98 4.65 -12.29
CA PRO A 94 -11.04 5.51 -11.78
C PRO A 94 -12.17 4.65 -11.21
N SER A 95 -12.74 5.15 -10.11
CA SER A 95 -13.85 4.54 -9.36
C SER A 95 -15.11 4.35 -10.19
#